data_AF-H8KR69-F1
#
_entry.id   AF-H8KR69-F1
#
_cell.length_a   1.000
_cell.length_b   1.000
_cell.length_c   1.000
_cell.angle_alpha   90.00
_cell.angle_beta   90.00
_cell.angle_gamma   90.00
#
_symmetry.space_group_name_H-M   'P 1'
#
loop_
_entity.id
_entity.type
_entity.pdbx_description
1 polymer ?
#
loop_
_entity_poly.entity_id
_entity_poly.type
_entity_poly.pdbx_seq_one_letter_code
_entity_poly.pdbx_strand_id
1 'polypeptide(L)' 'MNNLSRKKFLFSGLSLAAVITFFKWKSIPEKKKTATAKFLTQDGKLVEIDIEKLPLSKKVIASKEDVQNWVKK' A
#
# COMPACT_ATOMS: atom_id res chain seq x y z
N MET A 1 18.33 50.55 12.39
CA MET A 1 17.54 49.30 12.41
C MET A 1 18.35 48.18 11.78
N ASN A 2 18.68 47.15 12.55
CA ASN A 2 19.65 46.11 12.23
C ASN A 2 19.22 45.21 11.05
N ASN A 3 19.52 45.61 9.81
CA ASN A 3 19.27 44.81 8.60
C ASN A 3 19.98 43.44 8.60
N LEU A 4 21.04 43.32 9.41
CA LEU A 4 21.77 42.06 9.65
C LEU A 4 20.95 41.00 10.42
N SER A 5 20.02 41.40 11.31
CA SER A 5 19.23 40.42 12.07
C SER A 5 18.13 39.79 11.22
N ARG A 6 17.54 40.57 10.30
CA ARG A 6 16.48 40.12 9.38
C ARG A 6 17.00 39.04 8.43
N LYS A 7 18.21 39.22 7.86
CA LYS A 7 18.82 38.21 6.98
C LYS A 7 19.11 36.91 7.73
N LYS A 8 19.66 36.99 8.95
CA LYS A 8 19.91 35.80 9.79
C LYS A 8 18.64 35.05 10.14
N PHE A 9 17.56 35.76 10.45
CA PHE A 9 16.24 35.18 10.72
C PHE A 9 15.63 34.50 9.49
N LEU A 10 15.76 35.12 8.31
CA LEU A 10 15.28 34.51 7.06
C LEU A 10 16.07 33.25 6.70
N PHE A 11 17.40 33.28 6.83
CA PHE A 11 18.24 32.11 6.57
C PHE A 11 18.00 30.97 7.57
N SER A 12 17.84 31.27 8.86
CA SER A 12 17.51 30.25 9.85
C SER A 12 16.10 29.67 9.62
N GLY A 13 15.12 30.51 9.29
CA GLY A 13 13.77 30.08 8.93
C GLY A 13 13.74 29.20 7.68
N LEU A 14 14.46 29.58 6.62
CA LEU A 14 14.55 28.79 5.39
C LEU A 14 15.19 27.42 5.64
N SER A 15 16.26 27.38 6.42
CA SER A 15 16.96 26.14 6.76
C SER A 15 16.06 25.19 7.55
N LEU A 16 15.33 25.71 8.55
CA LEU A 16 14.39 24.90 9.32
C LEU A 16 13.23 24.39 8.44
N ALA A 17 12.67 25.25 7.59
CA ALA A 17 11.59 24.89 6.68
C ALA A 17 12.01 23.81 5.67
N ALA A 18 13.24 23.89 5.14
CA ALA A 18 13.77 22.89 4.22
C ALA A 18 13.90 21.51 4.87
N VAL A 19 14.41 21.45 6.10
CA VAL A 19 14.52 20.20 6.87
C VAL A 19 13.13 19.62 7.15
N ILE A 20 12.19 20.42 7.65
CA ILE A 20 10.82 19.98 7.92
C ILE A 20 10.13 19.47 6.66
N THR A 21 10.32 20.15 5.52
CA THR A 21 9.74 19.76 4.24
C THR A 21 10.31 18.43 3.74
N PHE A 22 11.62 18.23 3.87
CA PHE A 22 12.27 16.96 3.49
C PHE A 22 11.78 15.79 4.35
N PHE A 23 11.67 15.98 5.66
CA PHE A 23 11.14 14.96 6.56
C PHE A 23 9.67 14.65 6.29
N LYS A 24 8.84 15.69 6.08
CA LYS A 24 7.43 15.50 5.69
C LYS A 24 7.27 14.76 4.36
N TRP A 25 8.10 15.09 3.37
CA TRP A 25 8.08 14.42 2.06
C TRP A 25 8.46 12.94 2.18
N LYS A 26 9.49 12.62 2.97
CA LYS A 26 9.93 11.23 3.19
C LYS A 26 8.89 10.41 3.98
N SER A 27 8.09 11.06 4.81
CA SER A 27 7.02 10.43 5.60
C SER A 27 5.68 10.37 4.90
N ILE A 28 5.57 10.73 3.61
CA ILE A 28 4.35 10.44 2.84
C ILE A 28 4.28 8.91 2.73
N PRO A 29 3.31 8.25 3.39
CA PRO A 29 3.16 6.82 3.22
C PRO A 29 2.85 6.59 1.75
N GLU A 30 3.70 5.84 1.05
CA GLU A 30 3.32 5.29 -0.24
C GLU A 30 1.97 4.60 -0.02
N LYS A 31 0.95 5.04 -0.76
CA LYS A 31 -0.33 4.33 -0.78
C LYS A 31 0.02 2.90 -1.14
N LYS A 32 -0.08 1.98 -0.18
CA LYS A 32 0.11 0.56 -0.43
C LYS A 32 -0.76 0.25 -1.64
N LYS A 33 -0.12 -0.20 -2.72
CA LYS A 33 -0.84 -0.69 -3.89
C LYS A 33 -1.58 -1.92 -3.38
N THR A 34 -2.82 -1.73 -2.92
CA THR A 34 -3.71 -2.81 -2.50
C THR A 34 -3.69 -3.81 -3.63
N ALA A 35 -3.15 -4.99 -3.36
CA ALA A 35 -3.05 -6.02 -4.37
C ALA A 35 -4.47 -6.51 -4.63
N THR A 36 -5.01 -6.16 -5.80
CA THR A 36 -6.35 -6.56 -6.21
C THR A 36 -6.23 -7.84 -7.03
N ALA A 37 -7.01 -8.86 -6.68
CA ALA A 37 -7.13 -10.08 -7.48
C ALA A 37 -8.51 -10.14 -8.15
N LYS A 38 -8.55 -10.66 -9.37
CA LYS A 38 -9.79 -10.92 -10.11
C LYS A 38 -10.29 -12.31 -9.76
N PHE A 39 -11.49 -12.39 -9.21
CA PHE A 39 -12.16 -13.63 -8.84
C PHE A 39 -13.44 -13.81 -9.65
N LEU A 40 -13.75 -15.06 -9.98
CA LEU A 40 -15.04 -15.43 -10.52
C LEU A 40 -15.98 -15.79 -9.38
N THR A 41 -17.16 -15.18 -9.36
CA THR A 41 -18.25 -15.56 -8.47
C THR A 41 -18.90 -16.86 -8.95
N GLN A 42 -19.65 -17.53 -8.06
CA GLN A 42 -20.39 -18.75 -8.41
C GLN A 42 -21.41 -18.51 -9.54
N ASP A 43 -21.90 -17.27 -9.66
CA ASP A 43 -22.79 -16.82 -10.73
C ASP A 43 -22.07 -16.50 -12.05
N GLY A 44 -20.76 -16.76 -12.14
CA GLY A 44 -19.94 -16.53 -13.35
C GLY A 44 -19.54 -15.07 -13.60
N LYS A 45 -19.79 -14.16 -12.65
CA LYS A 45 -19.37 -12.75 -12.78
C LYS A 45 -17.95 -12.54 -12.27
N LEU A 46 -17.17 -11.77 -13.01
CA LEU A 46 -15.81 -11.39 -12.64
C LEU A 46 -15.84 -10.18 -11.69
N VAL A 47 -15.21 -10.31 -10.52
CA VAL A 47 -15.19 -9.30 -9.46
C VAL A 47 -13.75 -9.07 -9.01
N GLU A 48 -13.41 -7.81 -8.75
CA GLU A 48 -12.12 -7.40 -8.21
C GLU A 48 -12.18 -7.34 -6.68
N ILE A 49 -11.33 -8.12 -6.01
CA ILE A 49 -11.31 -8.25 -4.55
C ILE A 49 -9.95 -7.82 -4.02
N ASP A 50 -9.97 -7.05 -2.94
CA ASP A 50 -8.80 -6.63 -2.18
C ASP A 50 -8.25 -7.82 -1.38
N ILE A 51 -7.04 -8.28 -1.75
CA ILE A 51 -6.41 -9.48 -1.17
C ILE A 51 -6.11 -9.27 0.32
N GLU A 52 -5.87 -8.03 0.75
CA GLU A 52 -5.54 -7.70 2.15
C GLU A 52 -6.72 -7.91 3.12
N LYS A 53 -7.95 -7.96 2.58
CA LYS A 53 -9.18 -8.18 3.35
C LYS A 53 -9.63 -9.62 3.36
N LEU A 54 -9.01 -10.48 2.55
CA LEU A 54 -9.29 -11.91 2.58
C LEU A 54 -8.67 -12.48 3.86
N PRO A 55 -9.43 -13.26 4.66
CA PRO A 55 -8.82 -13.99 5.76
C PRO A 55 -7.69 -14.84 5.16
N LEU A 56 -6.51 -14.87 5.80
CA LEU A 56 -5.44 -15.82 5.48
C LEU A 56 -5.94 -17.24 5.80
N SER A 57 -6.90 -17.74 5.04
CA SER A 57 -7.23 -19.15 5.05
C SER A 57 -6.03 -19.85 4.47
N LYS A 58 -5.36 -20.67 5.30
CA LYS A 58 -4.30 -21.59 4.89
C LYS A 58 -4.64 -22.12 3.50
N LYS A 59 -3.74 -21.90 2.55
CA LYS A 59 -3.86 -22.41 1.18
C LYS A 59 -4.06 -23.92 1.29
N VAL A 60 -5.30 -24.39 1.17
CA VAL A 60 -5.58 -25.82 1.05
C VAL A 60 -5.15 -26.15 -0.37
N ILE A 61 -3.90 -26.55 -0.50
CA ILE A 61 -3.38 -27.05 -1.77
C ILE A 61 -4.09 -28.38 -1.97
N ALA A 62 -5.04 -28.43 -2.91
CA ALA A 62 -5.72 -29.66 -3.27
C ALA A 62 -4.67 -30.72 -3.62
N SER A 63 -4.79 -31.90 -3.02
CA SER A 63 -3.87 -32.99 -3.31
C SER A 63 -4.17 -33.59 -4.69
N LYS A 64 -3.27 -34.42 -5.21
CA LYS A 64 -3.47 -35.10 -6.49
C LYS A 64 -4.70 -36.01 -6.44
N GLU A 65 -4.99 -36.57 -5.27
CA GLU A 65 -6.14 -37.42 -5.00
C GLU A 65 -7.46 -36.62 -5.03
N ASP A 66 -7.49 -35.40 -4.50
CA ASP A 66 -8.66 -34.51 -4.54
C ASP A 66 -9.07 -34.19 -5.98
N VAL A 67 -8.08 -33.88 -6.83
CA VAL A 67 -8.30 -33.58 -8.25
C VAL A 67 -8.85 -34.80 -8.99
N GLN A 68 -8.31 -36.00 -8.71
CA GLN A 68 -8.81 -37.24 -9.31
C GLN A 68 -10.25 -37.54 -8.92
N ASN A 69 -10.65 -37.22 -7.68
CA ASN A 69 -12.02 -37.45 -7.21
C ASN A 69 -13.04 -36.49 -7.84
N TRP A 70 -12.64 -35.26 -8.22
CA TRP A 70 -13.53 -34.33 -8.92
C TRP A 70 -13.77 -34.68 -10.38
N VAL A 71 -12.77 -35.27 -11.05
CA VAL A 71 -12.90 -35.68 -12.47
C VAL A 71 -13.67 -36.98 -12.63
N LYS A 72 -13.64 -37.86 -11.61
CA LYS A 72 -14.34 -39.15 -11.63
C LYS A 72 -15.82 -39.08 -11.23
N LYS A 73 -16.30 -37.93 -10.72
CA LYS A 73 -17.70 -37.72 -10.35
C LYS A 73 -18.47 -37.13 -11.52
#